data_AF-A0A1C5SK05-F1
#
_entry.id   AF-A0A1C5SK05-F1
#
_cell.length_a   1.000
_cell.length_b   1.000
_cell.length_c   1.000
_cell.angle_alpha   90.00
_cell.angle_beta   90.00
_cell.angle_gamma   90.00
#
_symmetry.space_group_name_H-M   'P 1'
#
loop_
_entity.id
_entity.type
_entity.pdbx_description
1 polymer ?
#
loop_
_entity_poly.entity_id
_entity_poly.type
_entity_poly.pdbx_seq_one_letter_code
_entity_poly.pdbx_strand_id
1 'polypeptide(L)' 'MGKIIDLSAVMEKEEKLEQIADYMGELKDEFAALIQEFDEDGADQRKLDTLTEALDALEDAYDMVNEVL' A
#
# COMPACT_ATOMS: atom_id res chain seq x y z
N MET A 1 2.96 6.09 15.46
CA MET A 1 2.13 7.31 15.40
C MET A 1 1.44 7.28 14.06
N GLY A 2 0.18 6.83 14.01
CA GLY A 2 -0.56 6.74 12.74
C GLY A 2 -0.92 8.14 12.27
N LYS A 3 -0.46 8.53 11.08
CA LYS A 3 -0.95 9.76 10.42
C LYS A 3 -2.41 9.51 10.03
N ILE A 4 -3.33 10.19 10.70
CA ILE A 4 -4.72 10.26 10.29
C ILE A 4 -4.78 11.21 9.10
N ILE A 5 -5.12 10.70 7.91
CA ILE A 5 -5.34 11.52 6.72
C ILE A 5 -6.68 12.26 6.89
N ASP A 6 -6.62 13.57 7.06
CA ASP A 6 -7.81 14.43 7.19
C ASP A 6 -8.29 14.89 5.80
N LEU A 7 -9.24 14.14 5.23
CA LEU A 7 -9.82 14.40 3.90
C LEU A 7 -10.75 15.64 3.85
N SER A 8 -10.94 16.34 4.97
CA SER A 8 -11.95 17.41 5.13
C SER A 8 -11.49 18.81 4.70
N ALA A 9 -10.18 19.03 4.52
CA ALA A 9 -9.65 20.30 4.02
C ALA A 9 -9.86 20.41 2.49
N VAL A 10 -10.09 21.63 2.00
CA VAL A 10 -10.30 21.97 0.59
C VAL A 10 -8.97 21.81 -0.17
N MET A 11 -8.59 20.57 -0.40
CA MET A 11 -7.44 20.19 -1.23
C MET A 11 -7.93 19.99 -2.65
N GLU A 12 -7.17 20.50 -3.62
CA GLU A 12 -7.47 20.26 -5.03
C GLU A 12 -7.44 18.75 -5.30
N LYS A 13 -8.22 18.28 -6.28
CA LYS A 13 -8.38 16.83 -6.53
C LYS A 13 -7.03 16.14 -6.78
N GLU A 14 -6.07 16.87 -7.34
CA GLU A 14 -4.69 16.44 -7.59
C GLU A 14 -3.93 16.27 -6.26
N GLU A 15 -3.98 17.24 -5.36
CA GLU A 15 -3.33 17.18 -4.04
C GLU A 15 -3.89 16.03 -3.16
N LYS A 16 -5.18 15.69 -3.32
CA LYS A 16 -5.76 14.48 -2.69
C LYS A 16 -5.25 13.19 -3.32
N LEU A 17 -5.04 13.18 -4.63
CA LEU A 17 -4.51 12.03 -5.36
C LEU A 17 -3.04 11.78 -5.00
N GLU A 18 -2.24 12.84 -4.87
CA GLU A 18 -0.84 12.77 -4.43
C GLU A 18 -0.73 12.12 -3.04
N GLN A 19 -1.56 12.56 -2.08
CA GLN A 19 -1.59 11.94 -0.75
C GLN A 19 -2.02 10.47 -0.77
N ILE A 20 -2.93 10.10 -1.67
CA ILE A 20 -3.34 8.69 -1.83
C ILE A 20 -2.16 7.88 -2.37
N ALA A 21 -1.44 8.38 -3.38
CA ALA A 21 -0.27 7.72 -3.91
C ALA A 21 0.82 7.58 -2.84
N ASP A 22 1.14 8.64 -2.11
CA ASP A 22 2.10 8.61 -1.00
C ASP A 22 1.73 7.55 0.04
N TYR A 23 0.47 7.51 0.45
CA TYR A 23 -0.02 6.52 1.41
C TYR A 23 0.04 5.09 0.85
N MET A 24 -0.29 4.88 -0.42
CA MET A 24 -0.17 3.57 -1.08
C MET A 24 1.31 3.13 -1.15
N GLY A 25 2.23 4.06 -1.36
CA GLY A 25 3.67 3.82 -1.32
C GLY A 25 4.17 3.44 0.08
N GLU A 26 3.70 4.11 1.14
CA GLU A 26 4.01 3.69 2.52
C GLU A 26 3.39 2.31 2.83
N LEU A 27 2.15 2.08 2.40
CA LEU A 27 1.41 0.83 2.67
C LEU A 27 2.04 -0.39 2.01
N LYS A 28 2.52 -0.29 0.76
CA LYS A 28 3.17 -1.43 0.09
C LYS A 28 4.46 -1.84 0.81
N ASP A 29 5.23 -0.87 1.29
CA ASP A 29 6.48 -1.13 2.01
C ASP A 29 6.20 -1.81 3.36
N GLU A 30 5.21 -1.32 4.11
CA GLU A 30 4.75 -1.97 5.35
C GLU A 30 4.18 -3.36 5.09
N PHE A 31 3.45 -3.55 3.99
CA PHE A 31 2.84 -4.83 3.67
C PHE A 31 3.90 -5.87 3.25
N ALA A 32 4.92 -5.48 2.49
CA ALA A 32 6.05 -6.33 2.15
C ALA A 32 6.82 -6.77 3.41
N ALA A 33 7.07 -5.85 4.34
CA ALA A 33 7.70 -6.18 5.62
C ALA A 33 6.87 -7.21 6.42
N LEU A 34 5.54 -7.02 6.46
CA LEU A 34 4.65 -7.95 7.15
C LEU A 34 4.63 -9.36 6.50
N ILE A 35 4.72 -9.44 5.18
CA ILE A 35 4.83 -10.74 4.48
C ILE A 35 6.12 -11.44 4.87
N GLN A 36 7.23 -10.71 4.96
CA GLN A 36 8.50 -11.26 5.42
C GLN A 36 8.42 -11.77 6.87
N GLU A 37 7.77 -11.03 7.77
CA GLU A 37 7.52 -11.50 9.15
C GLU A 37 6.72 -12.82 9.17
N PHE A 38 5.70 -12.95 8.31
CA PHE A 38 4.97 -14.20 8.19
C PHE A 38 5.81 -15.36 7.65
N ASP A 39 6.74 -15.11 6.71
CA ASP A 39 7.64 -16.14 6.19
C ASP A 39 8.64 -16.60 7.27
N GLU A 40 9.19 -15.65 8.02
CA GLU A 40 10.11 -15.91 9.15
C GLU A 40 9.42 -16.69 10.28
N ASP A 41 8.14 -16.43 10.55
CA ASP A 41 7.31 -17.18 11.50
C ASP A 41 6.90 -18.58 10.98
N GLY A 42 7.27 -18.93 9.75
CA GLY A 42 6.95 -20.22 9.14
C GLY A 42 5.47 -20.37 8.79
N ALA A 43 4.83 -19.29 8.34
CA ALA A 43 3.46 -19.33 7.85
C ALA A 43 3.29 -20.33 6.70
N ASP A 44 2.07 -20.85 6.55
CA ASP A 44 1.74 -21.77 5.46
C ASP A 44 2.01 -21.10 4.10
N GLN A 45 2.64 -21.84 3.19
CA GLN A 45 3.01 -21.33 1.87
C GLN A 45 1.82 -20.75 1.10
N ARG A 46 0.62 -21.34 1.20
CA ARG A 46 -0.57 -20.79 0.50
C ARG A 46 -0.96 -19.42 1.04
N LYS A 47 -0.74 -19.18 2.33
CA LYS A 47 -0.98 -17.88 2.95
C LYS A 47 0.03 -16.87 2.42
N LEU A 48 1.31 -17.23 2.36
CA LEU A 48 2.35 -16.37 1.79
C LEU A 48 2.06 -16.06 0.31
N ASP A 49 1.73 -17.08 -0.49
CA ASP A 49 1.36 -16.91 -1.91
C ASP A 49 0.20 -15.90 -2.05
N THR A 50 -0.86 -16.07 -1.24
CA THR A 50 -2.03 -15.17 -1.28
C THR A 50 -1.68 -13.74 -0.86
N LEU A 51 -0.80 -13.56 0.12
CA LEU A 51 -0.40 -12.23 0.58
C LEU A 51 0.53 -11.55 -0.45
N THR A 52 1.43 -12.30 -1.07
CA THR A 52 2.28 -11.80 -2.16
C THR A 52 1.44 -11.37 -3.36
N GLU A 53 0.44 -12.16 -3.76
CA GLU A 53 -0.50 -11.76 -4.82
C GLU A 53 -1.27 -10.46 -4.47
N ALA A 54 -1.61 -10.28 -3.20
CA ALA A 54 -2.26 -9.05 -2.75
C ALA A 54 -1.31 -7.84 -2.74
N LEU A 55 -0.03 -8.04 -2.45
CA LEU A 55 1.00 -7.01 -2.56
C LEU A 55 1.23 -6.63 -4.02
N ASP A 56 1.35 -7.59 -4.93
CA ASP A 56 1.49 -7.34 -6.37
C ASP A 56 0.30 -6.52 -6.90
N ALA A 57 -0.93 -6.85 -6.50
CA ALA A 57 -2.12 -6.09 -6.88
C ALA A 57 -2.12 -4.65 -6.31
N LEU A 58 -1.52 -4.43 -5.15
CA LEU A 58 -1.35 -3.10 -4.56
C LEU A 58 -0.27 -2.30 -5.31
N GLU A 59 0.82 -2.95 -5.73
CA GLU A 59 1.87 -2.35 -6.56
C GLU A 59 1.29 -1.93 -7.93
N ASP A 60 0.54 -2.81 -8.59
CA ASP A 60 -0.16 -2.50 -9.85
C ASP A 60 -1.10 -1.29 -9.69
N ALA A 61 -1.87 -1.25 -8.59
CA ALA A 61 -2.76 -0.13 -8.32
C ALA A 61 -1.98 1.17 -8.04
N TYR A 62 -0.87 1.09 -7.31
CA TYR A 62 0.01 2.23 -7.03
C TYR A 62 0.59 2.78 -8.32
N ASP A 63 1.09 1.92 -9.22
CA ASP A 63 1.64 2.34 -10.51
C ASP A 63 0.59 3.02 -11.37
N MET A 64 -0.63 2.47 -11.46
CA MET A 64 -1.74 3.11 -12.19
C MET A 64 -2.13 4.47 -11.62
N VAL A 65 -2.06 4.64 -10.29
CA VAL A 65 -2.33 5.94 -9.65
C VAL A 65 -1.21 6.94 -9.97
N ASN A 66 0.06 6.51 -9.93
CA ASN A 66 1.20 7.36 -10.29
C ASN A 66 1.24 7.74 -11.77
N GLU A 67 0.68 6.93 -12.67
CA GLU A 67 0.54 7.31 -14.09
C GLU A 67 -0.44 8.48 -14.32
N VAL A 68 -1.37 8.70 -13.39
CA VAL A 68 -2.39 9.77 -13.45
C VAL A 68 -1.90 11.07 -12.80
N LEU A 69 -0.91 10.98 -11.91
CA LEU A 69 -0.24 12.11 -11.26
C LEU A 69 0.81 12.75 -12.17
#